data_AF-A0A8S9ZRZ6-F1
#
_entry.id   AF-A0A8S9ZRZ6-F1
#
_cell.length_a   1.000
_cell.length_b   1.000
_cell.length_c   1.000
_cell.angle_alpha   90.00
_cell.angle_beta   90.00
_cell.angle_gamma   90.00
#
_symmetry.space_group_name_H-M   'P 1'
#
loop_
_entity.id
_entity.type
_entity.pdbx_description
1 polymer ?
#
loop_
_entity_poly.entity_id
_entity_poly.type
_entity_poly.pdbx_seq_one_letter_code
_entity_poly.pdbx_strand_id
1 'polypeptide(L)'
;MSIIQYNLSNDLWYQYFQGKTYILILMYGFRSIIALISIIFNLSIVYVTIKNKSLKSSCNILIALESFFGVFYVPNYFISFILSLIGHPFIK
;
A
#
# COMPACT_ATOMS: atom_id res chain seq x y z
N MET A 1 -11.31 -33.84 -5.40
CA MET A 1 -10.83 -32.61 -4.72
C MET A 1 -9.38 -32.40 -5.13
N SER A 2 -9.18 -31.75 -6.27
CA SER A 2 -7.87 -31.55 -6.88
C SER A 2 -7.10 -30.49 -6.11
N ILE A 3 -6.07 -30.94 -5.40
CA ILE A 3 -5.08 -30.09 -4.75
C ILE A 3 -4.38 -29.32 -5.88
N ILE A 4 -4.61 -28.02 -5.95
CA ILE A 4 -3.86 -27.13 -6.83
C ILE A 4 -2.42 -27.14 -6.31
N GLN A 5 -1.57 -27.98 -6.90
CA GLN A 5 -0.12 -27.86 -6.75
C GLN A 5 0.28 -26.55 -7.44
N TYR A 6 0.38 -25.48 -6.65
CA TYR A 6 1.06 -24.27 -7.07
C TYR A 6 2.53 -24.64 -7.28
N ASN A 7 2.93 -24.76 -8.55
CA ASN A 7 4.33 -24.88 -8.94
C ASN A 7 5.06 -23.57 -8.61
N LEU A 8 5.54 -23.50 -7.38
CA LEU A 8 6.30 -22.40 -6.77
C LEU A 8 7.68 -22.19 -7.43
N SER A 9 8.03 -22.99 -8.44
CA SER A 9 9.29 -22.95 -9.16
C SER A 9 9.44 -21.77 -10.16
N ASN A 10 8.38 -21.00 -10.42
CA ASN A 10 8.39 -19.98 -11.49
C ASN A 10 8.53 -18.53 -11.01
N ASP A 11 8.49 -18.25 -9.72
CA ASP A 11 8.74 -16.89 -9.23
C ASP A 11 10.23 -16.71 -8.93
N LEU A 12 10.99 -16.42 -9.98
CA LEU A 12 12.43 -16.05 -9.96
C LEU A 12 12.79 -15.07 -8.84
N TRP A 13 11.86 -14.18 -8.48
CA TRP A 13 12.01 -13.20 -7.41
C TRP A 13 12.17 -13.85 -6.02
N TYR A 14 11.43 -14.91 -5.70
CA TYR A 14 11.57 -15.56 -4.38
C TYR A 14 12.89 -16.34 -4.25
N GLN A 15 13.38 -16.93 -5.34
CA GLN A 15 14.69 -17.59 -5.36
C GLN A 15 15.84 -16.58 -5.20
N TYR A 16 15.72 -15.39 -5.81
CA TYR A 16 16.75 -14.33 -5.70
C TYR A 16 16.94 -13.83 -4.26
N PHE A 17 15.89 -13.89 -3.43
CA PHE A 17 15.93 -13.42 -2.04
C PHE A 17 16.05 -14.54 -0.99
N GLN A 18 16.33 -15.79 -1.39
CA GLN A 18 16.59 -16.93 -0.48
C GLN A 18 17.82 -16.68 0.42
N GLY A 19 17.63 -15.90 1.49
CA GLY A 19 18.64 -15.58 2.49
C GLY A 19 18.66 -14.12 2.97
N LYS A 20 17.94 -13.20 2.31
CA LYS A 20 17.95 -11.76 2.68
C LYS A 20 16.55 -11.22 3.01
N THR A 21 15.88 -11.88 3.96
CA THR A 21 14.56 -11.46 4.48
C THR A 21 14.52 -9.99 4.90
N TYR A 22 15.64 -9.46 5.40
CA TYR A 22 15.78 -8.04 5.78
C TYR A 22 15.59 -7.06 4.61
N ILE A 23 15.96 -7.42 3.38
CA ILE A 23 15.80 -6.55 2.21
C ILE A 23 14.33 -6.44 1.81
N LEU A 24 13.60 -7.57 1.84
CA LEU A 24 12.16 -7.58 1.59
C LEU A 24 11.40 -6.73 2.61
N ILE A 25 11.71 -6.90 3.90
CA ILE A 25 11.11 -6.11 4.98
C ILE A 25 11.42 -4.62 4.77
N LEU A 26 12.65 -4.27 4.41
CA LEU A 26 13.04 -2.88 4.18
C LEU A 26 12.32 -2.26 2.98
N MET A 27 12.19 -2.99 1.86
CA MET A 27 11.46 -2.51 0.68
C MET A 27 9.96 -2.31 0.96
N TYR A 28 9.31 -3.28 1.59
CA TYR A 28 7.90 -3.15 1.96
C TYR A 28 7.68 -2.10 3.05
N GLY A 29 8.62 -1.94 3.98
CA GLY A 29 8.61 -0.90 5.00
C GLY A 29 8.77 0.50 4.42
N PHE A 30 9.69 0.68 3.47
CA PHE A 30 9.83 1.96 2.77
C PHE A 30 8.55 2.32 1.99
N ARG A 31 7.96 1.34 1.30
CA ARG A 31 6.69 1.51 0.59
C ARG A 31 5.53 1.87 1.54
N SER A 32 5.46 1.26 2.72
CA SER A 32 4.42 1.57 3.71
C SER A 32 4.57 2.98 4.32
N ILE A 33 5.82 3.47 4.49
CA ILE A 33 6.08 4.85 4.90
C ILE A 33 5.59 5.86 3.84
N ILE A 34 5.91 5.63 2.56
CA ILE A 34 5.41 6.49 1.47
C ILE A 34 3.87 6.47 1.43
N ALA A 35 3.27 5.30 1.64
CA ALA A 35 1.83 5.14 1.71
C ALA A 35 1.20 5.95 2.87
N LEU A 36 1.83 5.96 4.06
CA LEU A 36 1.39 6.80 5.19
C LEU A 36 1.42 8.28 4.83
N ILE A 37 2.52 8.74 4.23
CA ILE A 37 2.67 10.14 3.81
C ILE A 37 1.57 10.51 2.82
N SER A 38 1.30 9.64 1.83
CA SER A 38 0.22 9.83 0.86
C SER A 38 -1.16 9.96 1.52
N ILE A 39 -1.47 9.12 2.52
CA ILE A 39 -2.73 9.20 3.26
C ILE A 39 -2.86 10.54 3.99
N ILE A 40 -1.80 11.00 4.66
CA ILE A 40 -1.81 12.27 5.40
C ILE A 40 -2.08 13.44 4.45
N PHE A 41 -1.40 13.49 3.30
CA PHE A 41 -1.59 14.57 2.33
C PHE A 41 -2.99 14.53 1.71
N ASN A 42 -3.49 13.36 1.32
CA ASN A 42 -4.83 13.23 0.76
C ASN A 42 -5.93 13.65 1.76
N LEU A 43 -5.83 13.24 3.02
CA LEU A 43 -6.74 13.70 4.06
C LEU A 43 -6.64 15.20 4.30
N SER A 44 -5.42 15.77 4.23
CA SER A 44 -5.22 17.21 4.37
C SER A 44 -5.91 18.00 3.25
N ILE A 45 -5.83 17.53 2.00
CA ILE A 45 -6.50 18.14 0.84
C ILE A 45 -8.02 18.11 1.01
N VAL A 46 -8.57 16.96 1.42
CA VAL A 46 -10.00 16.80 1.70
C VAL A 46 -10.44 17.76 2.81
N TYR A 47 -9.70 17.80 3.92
CA TYR A 47 -10.00 18.66 5.06
C TYR A 47 -10.01 20.15 4.69
N VAL A 48 -8.96 20.62 4.00
CA VAL A 48 -8.83 22.02 3.59
C VAL A 48 -9.94 22.43 2.63
N THR A 49 -10.27 21.56 1.66
CA THR A 49 -11.35 21.82 0.69
C THR A 49 -12.73 21.89 1.35
N ILE A 50 -13.01 21.05 2.35
CA ILE A 50 -14.29 21.07 3.08
C ILE A 50 -14.39 22.29 4.00
N LYS A 51 -13.30 22.67 4.66
CA LYS A 51 -13.27 23.77 5.64
C LYS A 51 -13.34 25.15 4.99
N ASN A 52 -12.62 25.36 3.89
CA ASN A 52 -12.56 26.67 3.24
C ASN A 52 -13.69 26.86 2.23
N LYS A 53 -14.62 27.78 2.51
CA LYS A 53 -15.73 28.12 1.61
C LYS A 53 -15.25 28.63 0.24
N SER A 54 -14.11 29.31 0.17
CA SER A 54 -13.51 29.81 -1.08
C SER A 54 -13.00 28.69 -2.00
N LEU A 55 -12.67 27.52 -1.43
CA LEU A 55 -12.12 26.39 -2.19
C LEU A 55 -13.20 25.41 -2.65
N LYS A 56 -14.50 25.67 -2.43
CA LYS A 56 -15.61 24.78 -2.84
C LYS A 56 -16.04 24.95 -4.30
N SER A 57 -15.12 25.34 -5.17
CA SER A 57 -15.35 25.29 -6.62
C SER A 57 -15.51 23.84 -7.07
N SER A 58 -16.31 23.59 -8.11
CA SER A 58 -16.58 22.25 -8.65
C SER A 58 -15.28 21.47 -8.97
N CYS A 59 -14.25 22.16 -9.45
CA CYS A 59 -12.95 21.56 -9.74
C CYS A 59 -12.25 21.05 -8.47
N ASN A 60 -12.18 21.89 -7.44
CA ASN A 60 -11.54 21.53 -6.17
C ASN A 60 -12.29 20.42 -5.42
N ILE A 61 -13.62 20.36 -5.59
CA ILE A 61 -14.44 19.25 -5.04
C ILE A 61 -14.08 17.94 -5.75
N LEU A 62 -13.86 17.95 -7.06
CA LEU A 62 -13.40 16.75 -7.79
C LEU A 62 -12.04 16.28 -7.28
N ILE A 63 -11.10 17.21 -7.08
CA ILE A 63 -9.76 16.89 -6.54
C ILE A 63 -9.88 16.32 -5.12
N ALA A 64 -10.70 16.92 -4.26
CA ALA A 64 -10.94 16.39 -2.93
C ALA A 64 -11.58 14.99 -2.97
N LEU A 65 -12.48 14.73 -3.91
CA LEU A 65 -13.10 13.41 -4.09
C LEU A 65 -12.07 12.37 -4.56
N GLU A 66 -11.22 12.71 -5.51
CA GLU A 66 -10.11 11.85 -5.97
C GLU A 66 -9.15 11.54 -4.81
N SER A 67 -8.73 12.56 -4.05
CA SER A 67 -7.90 12.40 -2.86
C SER A 67 -8.57 11.52 -1.81
N PHE A 68 -9.89 11.66 -1.60
CA PHE A 68 -10.65 10.81 -0.69
C PHE A 68 -10.60 9.33 -1.11
N PHE A 69 -10.82 9.02 -2.39
CA PHE A 69 -10.66 7.64 -2.88
C PHE A 69 -9.22 7.12 -2.79
N GLY A 70 -8.23 8.00 -2.97
CA GLY A 70 -6.82 7.68 -2.76
C GLY A 70 -6.54 7.14 -1.36
N VAL A 71 -7.21 7.67 -0.33
CA VAL A 71 -7.08 7.19 1.06
C VAL A 71 -7.57 5.74 1.24
N PHE A 72 -8.55 5.28 0.46
CA PHE A 72 -9.05 3.89 0.55
C PHE A 72 -8.24 2.90 -0.30
N TYR A 73 -7.57 3.36 -1.35
CA TYR A 73 -6.75 2.51 -2.21
C TYR A 73 -5.36 2.21 -1.62
N VAL A 74 -4.73 3.22 -1.03
CA VAL A 74 -3.37 3.15 -0.48
C VAL A 74 -3.17 2.12 0.67
N PRO A 75 -4.16 1.82 1.53
CA PRO A 75 -4.08 0.79 2.57
C PRO A 75 -3.68 -0.61 2.10
N ASN A 76 -3.93 -0.96 0.83
CA ASN A 76 -3.54 -2.26 0.26
C ASN A 76 -2.02 -2.51 0.36
N TYR A 77 -1.20 -1.45 0.36
CA TYR A 77 0.25 -1.58 0.50
C TYR A 77 0.72 -1.96 1.92
N PHE A 78 -0.12 -1.77 2.93
CA PHE A 78 0.19 -2.18 4.31
C PHE A 78 0.00 -3.68 4.52
N ILE A 79 -0.91 -4.32 3.76
CA ILE A 79 -1.15 -5.76 3.86
C ILE A 79 0.14 -6.52 3.51
N SER A 80 0.81 -6.15 2.43
CA SER A 80 2.10 -6.75 2.04
C SER A 80 3.19 -6.56 3.09
N PHE A 81 3.22 -5.39 3.75
CA PHE A 81 4.18 -5.11 4.81
C PHE A 81 3.90 -5.92 6.09
N ILE A 82 2.63 -6.00 6.51
CA ILE A 82 2.21 -6.82 7.66
C ILE A 82 2.52 -8.29 7.43
N LEU A 83 2.24 -8.82 6.23
CA LEU A 83 2.61 -10.19 5.86
C LEU A 83 4.12 -10.41 5.93
N SER A 84 4.93 -9.42 5.52
CA SER A 84 6.40 -9.49 5.65
C SER A 84 6.89 -9.44 7.10
N LEU A 85 6.20 -8.72 7.98
CA LEU A 85 6.54 -8.57 9.41
C LEU A 85 6.14 -9.77 10.26
N ILE A 86 4.99 -10.38 9.98
CA ILE A 86 4.52 -11.61 10.67
C ILE A 86 5.52 -12.75 10.47
N GLY A 87 6.42 -12.64 9.49
CA GLY A 87 7.46 -13.63 9.26
C GLY A 87 6.85 -14.99 8.97
N HIS A 88 5.60 -15.01 8.50
CA HIS A 88 4.96 -16.25 8.07
C HIS A 88 5.93 -16.84 7.05
N PRO A 89 6.52 -18.01 7.33
CA PRO A 89 7.48 -18.58 6.39
C PRO A 89 6.69 -18.76 5.11
N PHE A 90 7.10 -18.03 4.06
CA PHE A 90 6.36 -18.03 2.81
C PHE A 90 6.31 -19.44 2.20
N ILE A 91 7.10 -20.40 2.72
CA ILE A 91 7.10 -21.83 2.42
C ILE A 91 7.64 -22.62 3.64
N LYS A 92 7.05 -23.77 3.95
CA LYS A 92 7.72 -24.89 4.64
C LYS A 92 8.08 -25.93 3.60
#